data_AF-A0A2E7HA00-F1
#
_entry.id   AF-A0A2E7HA00-F1
#
_cell.length_a   1.000
_cell.length_b   1.000
_cell.length_c   1.000
_cell.angle_alpha   90.00
_cell.angle_beta   90.00
_cell.angle_gamma   90.00
#
_symmetry.space_group_name_H-M   'P 1'
#
loop_
_entity.id
_entity.type
_entity.pdbx_description
1 polymer ?
#
loop_
_entity_poly.entity_id
_entity_poly.type
_entity_poly.pdbx_seq_one_letter_code
_entity_poly.pdbx_strand_id
1 'polypeptide(L)'
;MENFNFIYNENLWTVGHFIMWLVIGRLFLKNWFIFIFLSVGWEIIEYLIPYDIAKESWGNKISDLITNTIGFYIGNKLRNYNFTSKNNK
;
A
#
# COMPACT_ATOMS: atom_id res chain seq x y z
N MET A 1 20.07 24.20 7.87
CA MET A 1 18.80 23.79 7.25
C MET A 1 18.99 22.34 6.84
N GLU A 2 18.28 21.41 7.49
CA GLU A 2 18.32 20.02 7.07
C GLU A 2 17.77 19.97 5.65
N ASN A 3 18.60 19.52 4.69
CA ASN A 3 18.11 19.16 3.38
C ASN A 3 17.28 17.89 3.59
N PHE A 4 15.99 18.07 3.89
CA PHE A 4 15.00 17.00 3.88
C PHE A 4 14.97 16.47 2.45
N ASN A 5 15.77 15.43 2.21
CA ASN A 5 15.84 14.75 0.94
C ASN A 5 14.55 13.94 0.84
N PHE A 6 13.46 14.62 0.45
CA PHE A 6 12.08 14.13 0.46
C PHE A 6 11.93 12.78 -0.23
N ILE A 7 12.75 12.56 -1.26
CA ILE A 7 12.83 11.34 -2.06
C ILE A 7 13.33 10.12 -1.25
N TYR A 8 14.08 10.34 -0.17
CA TYR A 8 14.69 9.30 0.67
C TYR A 8 14.02 9.17 2.04
N ASN A 9 12.84 9.76 2.23
CA ASN A 9 12.10 9.62 3.49
C ASN A 9 11.27 8.34 3.48
N GLU A 10 11.70 7.37 4.29
CA GLU A 10 11.04 6.06 4.41
C GLU A 10 9.55 6.18 4.78
N ASN A 11 9.17 7.17 5.59
CA ASN A 11 7.75 7.38 5.95
C ASN A 11 6.89 7.82 4.76
N LEU A 12 7.49 8.52 3.78
CA LEU A 12 6.79 8.92 2.57
C LEU A 12 6.56 7.73 1.65
N TRP A 13 7.50 6.78 1.65
CA TRP A 13 7.34 5.51 0.96
C TRP A 13 6.11 4.76 1.48
N THR A 14 5.97 4.63 2.81
CA THR A 14 4.78 4.06 3.46
C THR A 14 3.48 4.78 3.08
N VAL A 15 3.50 6.11 2.93
CA VAL A 15 2.32 6.86 2.45
C VAL A 15 1.98 6.50 0.99
N GLY A 16 2.99 6.31 0.14
CA GLY A 16 2.80 5.83 -1.23
C GLY A 16 2.13 4.46 -1.26
N HIS A 17 2.60 3.54 -0.42
CA HIS A 17 2.02 2.22 -0.20
C HIS A 17 0.53 2.29 0.15
N PHE A 18 0.16 3.17 1.10
CA PHE A 18 -1.24 3.39 1.47
C PHE A 18 -2.10 3.77 0.27
N ILE A 19 -1.68 4.82 -0.46
CA ILE A 19 -2.44 5.39 -1.57
C ILE A 19 -2.57 4.38 -2.70
N MET A 20 -1.48 3.68 -3.03
CA MET A 20 -1.46 2.65 -4.06
C MET A 20 -2.50 1.55 -3.76
N TRP A 21 -2.45 0.98 -2.56
CA TRP A 21 -3.37 -0.11 -2.19
C TRP A 21 -4.81 0.35 -1.98
N LEU A 22 -5.02 1.59 -1.55
CA LEU A 22 -6.34 2.23 -1.51
C LEU A 22 -6.96 2.30 -2.91
N VAL A 23 -6.21 2.78 -3.91
CA VAL A 23 -6.67 2.88 -5.30
C VAL A 23 -6.89 1.50 -5.90
N ILE A 24 -5.96 0.56 -5.70
CA ILE A 24 -6.08 -0.83 -6.18
C ILE A 24 -7.33 -1.50 -5.61
N GLY A 25 -7.53 -1.43 -4.29
CA GLY A 25 -8.71 -2.01 -3.63
C GLY A 25 -10.03 -1.34 -4.06
N ARG A 26 -10.00 -0.02 -4.30
CA ARG A 26 -11.18 0.73 -4.72
C ARG A 26 -11.60 0.44 -6.16
N LEU A 27 -10.65 0.35 -7.08
CA LEU A 27 -10.96 0.36 -8.51
C LEU A 27 -10.73 -0.99 -9.20
N PHE A 28 -9.73 -1.75 -8.79
CA PHE A 28 -9.22 -2.88 -9.60
C PHE A 28 -9.48 -4.24 -8.94
N LEU A 29 -9.10 -4.42 -7.67
CA LEU A 29 -8.98 -5.74 -7.06
C LEU A 29 -9.86 -5.89 -5.80
N LYS A 30 -10.55 -7.03 -5.66
CA LYS A 30 -11.32 -7.42 -4.46
C LYS A 30 -10.77 -8.66 -3.76
N ASN A 31 -9.92 -9.43 -4.44
CA ASN A 31 -9.46 -10.71 -3.95
C ASN A 31 -8.30 -10.53 -2.97
N TRP A 32 -8.54 -10.91 -1.71
CA TRP A 32 -7.57 -10.82 -0.61
C TRP A 32 -6.36 -11.72 -0.80
N PHE A 33 -6.49 -12.88 -1.46
CA PHE A 33 -5.35 -13.76 -1.73
C PHE A 33 -4.37 -13.13 -2.71
N ILE A 34 -4.88 -12.51 -3.78
CA ILE A 34 -4.06 -11.80 -4.77
C ILE A 34 -3.41 -10.57 -4.11
N PHE A 35 -4.15 -9.85 -3.26
CA PHE A 35 -3.60 -8.74 -2.47
C PHE A 35 -2.42 -9.20 -1.61
N ILE A 36 -2.57 -10.25 -0.80
CA ILE A 36 -1.49 -10.73 0.09
C ILE A 36 -0.27 -11.15 -0.72
N PHE A 37 -0.47 -11.90 -1.82
CA PHE A 37 0.62 -12.34 -2.69
C PHE A 37 1.41 -11.16 -3.27
N LEU A 38 0.71 -10.14 -3.78
CA LEU A 38 1.34 -8.96 -4.36
C LEU A 38 1.96 -8.04 -3.30
N SER A 39 1.31 -7.84 -2.15
CA SER A 39 1.78 -7.00 -1.04
C SER A 39 3.08 -7.56 -0.44
N VAL A 40 3.08 -8.86 -0.09
CA VAL A 40 4.28 -9.52 0.44
C VAL A 40 5.34 -9.70 -0.65
N GLY A 41 4.92 -10.04 -1.87
CA GLY A 41 5.84 -10.18 -3.00
C GLY A 41 6.58 -8.88 -3.32
N TRP A 42 5.92 -7.73 -3.19
CA TRP A 42 6.54 -6.43 -3.40
C TRP A 42 7.64 -6.15 -2.37
N GLU A 43 7.39 -6.37 -1.08
CA GLU A 43 8.43 -6.22 -0.04
C GLU A 43 9.65 -7.12 -0.27
N ILE A 44 9.42 -8.35 -0.75
CA ILE A 44 10.50 -9.29 -1.10
C ILE A 44 11.29 -8.78 -2.31
N ILE A 45 10.62 -8.27 -3.34
CA ILE A 45 11.27 -7.72 -4.53
C ILE A 45 12.11 -6.50 -4.15
N GLU A 46 11.60 -5.61 -3.29
CA GLU A 46 12.37 -4.47 -2.80
C GLU A 46 13.68 -4.89 -2.15
N TYR A 47 13.68 -5.97 -1.36
CA TYR A 47 14.91 -6.50 -0.76
C TYR A 47 15.97 -6.90 -1.81
N LEU A 48 15.54 -7.24 -3.02
CA LEU A 48 16.42 -7.61 -4.14
C LEU A 48 16.86 -6.40 -4.98
N ILE A 49 16.22 -5.23 -4.82
CA ILE A 49 16.57 -4.03 -5.57
C ILE A 49 17.77 -3.34 -4.88
N PRO A 50 18.90 -3.13 -5.59
CA PRO A 50 20.11 -2.55 -5.02
C PRO A 50 20.04 -1.01 -5.00
N TYR A 51 18.92 -0.44 -4.55
CA TYR A 51 18.72 1.00 -4.44
C TYR A 51 18.60 1.39 -2.96
N ASP A 52 19.20 2.50 -2.55
CA ASP A 52 19.26 2.87 -1.13
C ASP A 52 17.88 3.20 -0.53
N ILE A 53 16.91 3.58 -1.36
CA ILE A 53 15.49 3.73 -0.95
C ILE A 53 14.87 2.39 -0.56
N ALA A 54 15.35 1.27 -1.10
CA ALA A 54 14.83 -0.06 -0.77
C ALA A 54 15.47 -0.67 0.49
N LYS A 55 16.51 -0.03 1.04
CA LYS A 55 17.22 -0.44 2.26
C LYS A 55 16.61 0.18 3.52
N GLU A 56 15.28 0.19 3.60
CA GLU A 56 14.58 0.65 4.79
C GLU A 56 14.74 -0.31 5.96
N SER A 57 14.51 0.18 7.18
CA SER A 57 14.51 -0.67 8.35
C SER A 57 13.42 -1.75 8.28
N TRP A 58 13.67 -2.91 8.89
CA TRP A 58 12.65 -3.97 9.00
C TRP A 58 11.34 -3.49 9.65
N GLY A 59 11.41 -2.49 10.53
CA GLY A 59 10.22 -1.88 11.14
C GLY A 59 9.35 -1.15 10.12
N ASN A 60 9.95 -0.45 9.17
CA ASN A 60 9.22 0.25 8.11
C ASN A 60 8.60 -0.73 7.12
N LYS A 61 9.30 -1.81 6.74
CA LYS A 61 8.70 -2.88 5.92
C LYS A 61 7.46 -3.53 6.54
N ILE A 62 7.47 -3.74 7.85
CA ILE A 62 6.28 -4.24 8.57
C ILE A 62 5.18 -3.16 8.56
N SER A 63 5.55 -1.89 8.75
CA SER A 63 4.64 -0.75 8.64
C SER A 63 4.00 -0.66 7.24
N ASP A 64 4.75 -0.95 6.19
CA ASP A 64 4.28 -0.97 4.81
C ASP A 64 3.27 -2.08 4.59
N LEU A 65 3.53 -3.30 5.09
CA LEU A 65 2.54 -4.39 5.03
C LEU A 65 1.23 -4.06 5.77
N ILE A 66 1.33 -3.43 6.94
CA ILE A 66 0.16 -2.96 7.70
C ILE A 66 -0.59 -1.90 6.89
N THR A 67 0.15 -0.92 6.36
CA THR A 67 -0.38 0.19 5.59
C THR A 67 -1.04 -0.27 4.28
N ASN A 68 -0.42 -1.20 3.57
CA ASN A 68 -0.97 -1.89 2.39
C ASN A 68 -2.33 -2.50 2.73
N THR A 69 -2.40 -3.20 3.87
CA THR A 69 -3.61 -3.88 4.34
C THR A 69 -4.73 -2.90 4.64
N ILE A 70 -4.43 -1.80 5.34
CA ILE A 70 -5.39 -0.75 5.67
C ILE A 70 -5.90 -0.08 4.38
N GLY A 71 -5.00 0.30 3.48
CA GLY A 71 -5.35 0.90 2.19
C GLY A 71 -6.30 0.01 1.39
N PHE A 72 -5.91 -1.26 1.20
CA PHE A 72 -6.71 -2.23 0.45
C PHE A 72 -8.09 -2.50 1.07
N TYR A 73 -8.16 -2.62 2.40
CA TYR A 73 -9.41 -2.78 3.13
C TYR A 73 -10.36 -1.60 2.90
N ILE A 74 -9.87 -0.37 3.12
CA ILE A 74 -10.67 0.85 2.95
C ILE A 74 -11.15 0.97 1.50
N GLY A 75 -10.26 0.72 0.53
CA GLY A 75 -10.59 0.76 -0.89
C GLY A 75 -11.77 -0.16 -1.22
N ASN A 76 -11.70 -1.42 -0.77
CA ASN A 76 -12.78 -2.39 -0.96
C ASN A 76 -14.08 -1.99 -0.27
N LYS A 77 -13.99 -1.49 0.97
CA LYS A 77 -15.17 -1.07 1.75
C LYS A 77 -15.90 0.08 1.05
N LEU A 78 -15.16 1.09 0.58
CA LEU A 78 -15.74 2.21 -0.15
C LEU A 78 -16.38 1.78 -1.48
N ARG A 79 -15.76 0.83 -2.19
CA ARG A 79 -16.33 0.26 -3.42
C ARG A 79 -17.66 -0.44 -3.15
N ASN A 80 -17.73 -1.23 -2.08
CA ASN A 80 -18.95 -1.98 -1.72
C ASN A 80 -20.06 -1.05 -1.20
N TYR A 81 -19.72 -0.01 -0.44
CA TYR A 81 -20.69 1.00 0.00
C TYR A 81 -21.40 1.67 -1.20
N ASN A 82 -20.63 2.07 -2.22
CA ASN A 82 -21.19 2.66 -3.44
C ASN A 82 -22.10 1.69 -4.21
N PHE A 83 -21.77 0.39 -4.21
CA PHE A 83 -22.59 -0.62 -4.85
C PHE A 83 -23.94 -0.78 -4.14
N THR A 84 -23.94 -0.90 -2.81
CA THR A 84 -25.17 -0.97 -2.01
C THR A 84 -26.03 0.27 -2.19
N SER A 85 -25.42 1.47 -2.18
CA SER A 85 -26.16 2.73 -2.38
C SER A 85 -26.84 2.81 -3.75
N LYS A 86 -26.21 2.28 -4.81
CA LYS A 86 -26.79 2.27 -6.16
C LYS A 86 -27.99 1.33 -6.28
N ASN A 87 -28.01 0.22 -5.55
CA ASN A 87 -29.11 -0.76 -5.60
C ASN A 87 -30.33 -0.36 -4.76
N ASN A 88 -30.20 0.63 -3.87
CA ASN A 88 -31.29 1.12 -3.00
C ASN A 88 -31.97 2.40 -3.55
N LYS A 89 -31.69 2.77 -4.81
CA LYS A 89 -32.33 3.86 -5.55
C LYS A 89 -33.07 3.30 -6.74
#